data_AF-A0A443RXZ8-F1
#
_entry.id   AF-A0A443RXZ8-F1
#
_cell.length_a   1.000
_cell.length_b   1.000
_cell.length_c   1.000
_cell.angle_alpha   90.00
_cell.angle_beta   90.00
_cell.angle_gamma   90.00
#
_symmetry.space_group_name_H-M   'P 1'
#
loop_
_entity.id
_entity.type
_entity.pdbx_description
1 polymer ?
#
loop_
_entity_poly.entity_id
_entity_poly.type
_entity_poly.pdbx_seq_one_letter_code
_entity_poly.pdbx_strand_id
1 'polypeptide(L)'
;MGGEYWNRLDKSKISVIKTSEPKVIFGNPIGNIFHASDIGRMRILMKYGGIYLDADVFVVNPLNEFLKYEMSIGWPEGEYIGTQVIVANKNARFLKLWIESYKHYI
;
A
#
# COMPACT_ATOMS: atom_id res chain seq x y z
N MET A 1 -0.34 18.07 2.33
CA MET A 1 -0.24 17.39 3.64
C MET A 1 0.00 18.44 4.70
N GLY A 2 -0.73 18.36 5.82
CA GLY A 2 -0.71 19.34 6.91
C GLY A 2 -1.41 18.79 8.14
N GLY A 3 -1.54 19.58 9.20
CA GLY A 3 -2.15 19.18 10.47
C GLY A 3 -1.14 19.05 11.62
N GLU A 4 -1.65 18.96 12.85
CA GLU A 4 -0.83 18.97 14.06
C GLU A 4 0.23 17.86 14.04
N TYR A 5 -0.18 16.61 13.79
CA TYR A 5 0.75 15.48 13.76
C TYR A 5 1.78 15.59 12.66
N TRP A 6 1.41 16.11 11.47
CA TRP A 6 2.36 16.36 10.39
C TRP A 6 3.45 17.33 10.85
N ASN A 7 3.09 18.40 11.55
CA ASN A 7 4.05 19.42 12.01
C ASN A 7 5.00 18.90 13.09
N ARG A 8 4.66 17.82 13.80
CA ARG A 8 5.49 17.19 14.83
C ARG A 8 6.54 16.21 14.26
N LEU A 9 6.46 15.86 12.98
CA LEU A 9 7.39 14.93 12.35
C LEU A 9 8.75 15.58 12.06
N ASP A 10 9.83 14.84 12.33
CA ASP A 10 11.18 15.18 11.84
C ASP A 10 11.22 15.05 10.31
N LYS A 11 11.12 16.19 9.61
CA LYS A 11 11.08 16.25 8.15
C LYS A 11 12.36 15.79 7.48
N SER A 12 13.49 15.74 8.19
CA SER A 12 14.76 15.25 7.64
C SER A 12 14.73 13.75 7.31
N LYS A 13 13.82 13.00 7.95
CA LYS A 13 13.64 11.55 7.77
C LYS A 13 12.54 11.20 6.78
N ILE A 14 11.91 12.19 6.15
CA ILE A 14 10.73 12.01 5.31
C ILE A 14 11.01 12.54 3.91
N SER A 15 10.81 11.69 2.91
CA SER A 15 10.79 12.09 1.51
C SER A 15 9.35 12.10 0.99
N VAL A 16 8.89 13.26 0.51
CA VAL A 16 7.57 13.38 -0.12
C VAL A 16 7.71 13.13 -1.61
N ILE A 17 7.23 11.98 -2.06
CA ILE A 17 7.23 11.60 -3.48
C ILE A 17 5.83 11.86 -4.04
N LYS A 18 5.72 12.84 -4.94
CA LYS A 18 4.48 13.06 -5.69
C LYS A 18 4.31 11.94 -6.71
N THR A 19 3.13 11.33 -6.74
CA THR A 19 2.73 10.32 -7.72
C THR A 19 1.47 10.77 -8.44
N SER A 20 1.33 10.39 -9.71
CA SER A 20 0.08 10.54 -10.44
C SER A 20 -0.89 9.44 -10.03
N GLU A 21 -2.16 9.78 -9.89
CA GLU A 21 -3.23 8.81 -9.70
C GLU A 21 -3.30 7.83 -10.89
N PRO A 22 -3.38 6.52 -10.65
CA PRO A 22 -3.64 5.55 -11.72
C PRO A 22 -5.00 5.81 -12.36
N LYS A 23 -5.02 6.13 -13.66
CA LYS A 23 -6.27 6.31 -14.44
C LYS A 23 -6.60 5.12 -15.34
N VAL A 24 -5.60 4.30 -15.67
CA VAL A 24 -5.73 3.11 -16.53
C VAL A 24 -4.87 1.97 -15.98
N ILE A 25 -5.40 0.75 -16.06
CA ILE A 25 -4.68 -0.50 -15.75
C ILE A 25 -5.04 -1.55 -16.80
N PHE A 26 -4.05 -2.17 -17.44
CA PHE A 26 -4.24 -3.13 -18.55
C PHE A 26 -5.20 -2.70 -19.66
N GLY A 27 -5.25 -1.40 -19.98
CA GLY A 27 -6.16 -0.84 -20.99
C GLY A 27 -7.56 -0.50 -20.47
N ASN A 28 -7.90 -0.90 -19.25
CA ASN A 28 -9.18 -0.59 -18.62
C ASN A 28 -9.11 0.75 -17.85
N PRO A 29 -10.06 1.68 -18.06
CA PRO A 29 -10.15 2.91 -17.29
C PRO A 29 -10.55 2.60 -15.85
N ILE A 30 -9.93 3.27 -14.89
CA ILE A 30 -10.25 3.10 -13.46
C ILE A 30 -11.30 4.14 -13.08
N GLY A 31 -12.54 3.70 -12.87
CA GLY A 31 -13.66 4.59 -12.55
C GLY A 31 -13.76 4.96 -11.06
N ASN A 32 -13.09 4.22 -10.17
CA ASN A 32 -13.22 4.38 -8.73
C ASN A 32 -11.87 4.73 -8.09
N ILE A 33 -11.85 5.81 -7.30
CA ILE A 33 -10.67 6.30 -6.58
C ILE A 33 -10.10 5.28 -5.58
N PHE A 34 -10.94 4.43 -4.99
CA PHE A 34 -10.50 3.38 -4.09
C PHE A 34 -9.66 2.32 -4.83
N HIS A 35 -10.07 1.90 -6.03
CA HIS A 35 -9.26 1.03 -6.88
C HIS A 35 -7.97 1.71 -7.36
N ALA A 36 -8.02 3.00 -7.67
CA ALA A 36 -6.83 3.76 -8.02
C ALA A 36 -5.83 3.79 -6.84
N SER A 37 -6.31 3.90 -5.61
CA SER A 37 -5.52 3.82 -4.38
C SER A 37 -4.88 2.43 -4.20
N ASP A 38 -5.65 1.35 -4.39
CA ASP A 38 -5.15 -0.03 -4.33
C ASP A 38 -4.06 -0.30 -5.37
N ILE A 39 -4.22 0.19 -6.60
CA ILE A 39 -3.19 0.07 -7.63
C ILE A 39 -1.96 0.91 -7.26
N GLY A 40 -2.17 2.11 -6.71
CA GLY A 40 -1.12 3.00 -6.26
C GLY A 40 -0.22 2.35 -5.21
N ARG A 41 -0.80 1.82 -4.13
CA ARG A 41 -0.04 1.14 -3.06
C ARG A 41 0.71 -0.08 -3.57
N MET A 42 0.10 -0.89 -4.44
CA MET A 42 0.79 -2.05 -5.03
C MET A 42 1.98 -1.61 -5.87
N ARG A 43 1.84 -0.60 -6.72
CA ARG A 43 2.96 -0.06 -7.53
C ARG A 43 4.09 0.48 -6.66
N ILE A 44 3.76 1.14 -5.54
CA ILE A 44 4.75 1.63 -4.58
C ILE A 44 5.49 0.47 -3.92
N LEU A 45 4.77 -0.54 -3.42
CA LEU A 45 5.36 -1.73 -2.80
C LEU A 45 6.21 -2.53 -3.80
N MET A 46 5.77 -2.68 -5.06
CA MET A 46 6.56 -3.34 -6.11
C MET A 46 7.84 -2.54 -6.46
N LYS A 47 7.84 -1.23 -6.27
CA LYS A 47 9.01 -0.38 -6.54
C LYS A 47 10.02 -0.39 -5.38
N TYR A 48 9.53 -0.24 -4.15
CA TYR A 48 10.39 -0.01 -2.98
C TYR A 48 10.39 -1.16 -1.98
N GLY A 49 9.33 -1.96 -1.93
CA GLY A 49 9.06 -2.89 -0.84
C GLY A 49 8.78 -2.16 0.47
N GLY A 50 8.94 -2.87 1.59
CA GLY A 50 8.82 -2.31 2.92
C GLY A 50 7.39 -2.38 3.44
N ILE A 51 6.96 -1.31 4.13
CA ILE A 51 5.70 -1.25 4.85
C ILE A 51 4.84 -0.15 4.24
N TYR A 52 3.64 -0.51 3.80
CA TYR A 52 2.58 0.41 3.44
C TYR A 52 1.58 0.52 4.60
N LEU A 53 1.14 1.74 4.87
CA LEU A 53 0.13 2.08 5.87
C LEU A 53 -0.88 3.04 5.24
N ASP A 54 -2.17 2.80 5.46
CA ASP A 54 -3.18 3.81 5.19
C ASP A 54 -2.98 5.03 6.11
N ALA A 55 -3.47 6.19 5.66
CA ALA A 55 -3.23 7.48 6.34
C ALA A 55 -3.90 7.58 7.72
N ASP A 56 -4.84 6.70 8.03
CA ASP A 56 -5.58 6.58 9.27
C ASP A 56 -5.09 5.43 10.17
N VAL A 57 -3.97 4.78 9.82
CA VAL A 57 -3.36 3.75 10.65
C VAL A 57 -2.47 4.36 11.73
N PHE A 58 -2.69 3.93 12.98
CA PHE A 58 -1.83 4.25 14.11
C PHE A 58 -1.05 3.02 14.57
N VAL A 59 0.29 3.07 14.45
CA VAL A 59 1.17 1.94 14.81
C VAL A 59 1.54 2.00 16.28
N VAL A 60 1.05 1.04 17.06
CA VAL A 60 1.29 0.96 18.52
C VAL A 60 2.51 0.10 18.89
N ASN A 61 2.95 -0.80 17.99
CA ASN A 61 4.10 -1.68 18.18
C ASN A 61 4.94 -1.76 16.89
N PRO A 62 6.27 -1.97 16.97
CA PRO A 62 7.10 -2.14 15.79
C PRO A 62 6.66 -3.33 14.93
N LEU A 63 6.54 -3.13 13.62
CA LEU A 63 6.13 -4.17 12.65
C LEU A 63 7.29 -5.06 12.16
N ASN A 64 8.45 -4.98 12.83
CA ASN A 64 9.71 -5.60 12.37
C ASN A 64 9.60 -7.12 12.22
N GLU A 65 8.80 -7.78 13.06
CA GLU A 65 8.65 -9.24 13.03
C GLU A 65 8.04 -9.77 11.73
N PHE A 66 7.29 -8.92 11.00
CA PHE A 66 6.65 -9.27 9.75
C PHE A 66 7.57 -9.14 8.54
N LEU A 67 8.69 -8.39 8.66
CA LEU A 67 9.66 -8.19 7.57
C LEU A 67 10.40 -9.47 7.16
N LYS A 68 10.35 -10.54 7.97
CA LYS A 68 10.96 -11.83 7.67
C LYS A 68 10.17 -12.66 6.65
N TYR A 69 8.89 -12.32 6.44
CA TYR A 69 8.05 -13.00 5.46
C TYR A 69 8.15 -12.31 4.09
N GLU A 70 7.90 -13.05 3.02
CA GLU A 70 7.86 -12.47 1.66
C GLU A 70 6.79 -11.38 1.57
N MET A 71 5.64 -11.62 2.20
CA MET A 71 4.54 -10.67 2.35
C MET A 71 3.72 -10.98 3.61
N SER A 72 3.18 -9.95 4.24
CA SER A 72 2.25 -10.05 5.37
C SER A 72 1.14 -9.00 5.19
N ILE A 73 -0.10 -9.41 5.43
CA ILE A 73 -1.29 -8.59 5.27
C ILE A 73 -2.16 -8.79 6.52
N GLY A 74 -2.81 -7.74 6.99
CA GLY A 74 -3.75 -7.82 8.11
C GLY A 74 -4.98 -8.66 7.76
N TRP A 75 -5.35 -9.59 8.64
CA TRP A 75 -6.59 -10.34 8.53
C TRP A 75 -7.27 -10.41 9.89
N PRO A 76 -8.20 -9.49 10.17
CA PRO A 76 -8.96 -9.51 11.41
C PRO A 76 -9.89 -10.72 11.46
N GLU A 77 -10.09 -11.27 12.65
CA GLU A 77 -10.98 -12.42 12.85
C GLU A 77 -12.42 -12.05 12.47
N GLY A 78 -13.07 -12.91 11.66
CA GLY A 78 -14.43 -12.69 11.18
C GLY A 78 -14.56 -11.69 10.03
N GLU A 79 -13.46 -11.10 9.56
CA GLU A 79 -13.45 -10.08 8.51
C GLU A 79 -12.70 -10.53 7.25
N TYR A 80 -12.80 -9.70 6.21
CA TYR A 80 -11.98 -9.85 5.00
C TYR A 80 -10.53 -9.41 5.24
N ILE A 81 -9.64 -9.86 4.35
CA ILE A 81 -8.24 -9.43 4.34
C ILE A 81 -8.18 -7.91 4.12
N GLY A 82 -7.55 -7.21 5.05
CA GLY A 82 -7.46 -5.76 5.07
C GLY A 82 -6.21 -5.24 4.37
N THR A 83 -6.37 -4.22 3.54
CA THR A 83 -5.30 -3.61 2.74
C THR A 83 -4.68 -2.37 3.38
N GLN A 84 -5.07 -2.07 4.63
CA GLN A 84 -4.65 -0.89 5.37
C GLN A 84 -3.21 -1.00 5.89
N VAL A 85 -2.72 -2.23 6.12
CA VAL A 85 -1.34 -2.51 6.54
C VAL A 85 -0.80 -3.66 5.69
N ILE A 86 0.24 -3.37 4.92
CA ILE A 86 0.89 -4.35 4.05
C ILE A 86 2.40 -4.29 4.27
N VAL A 87 3.00 -5.41 4.61
CA VAL A 87 4.46 -5.58 4.65
C VAL A 87 4.84 -6.47 3.49
N ALA A 88 5.71 -6.01 2.59
CA ALA A 88 6.05 -6.78 1.41
C ALA A 88 7.49 -6.58 0.96
N ASN A 89 8.13 -7.67 0.56
CA ASN A 89 9.28 -7.59 -0.32
C ASN A 89 8.83 -7.02 -1.68
N LYS A 90 9.65 -6.14 -2.29
CA LYS A 90 9.34 -5.56 -3.60
C LYS A 90 9.11 -6.61 -4.70
N ASN A 91 9.69 -7.80 -4.54
CA ASN A 91 9.57 -8.93 -5.46
C ASN A 91 8.54 -9.98 -4.99
N ALA A 92 7.66 -9.66 -4.02
CA ALA A 92 6.67 -10.60 -3.53
C ALA A 92 5.79 -11.13 -4.67
N ARG A 93 5.70 -12.45 -4.79
CA ARG A 93 4.96 -13.12 -5.88
C ARG A 93 3.48 -12.80 -5.82
N PHE A 94 2.94 -12.68 -4.61
CA PHE A 94 1.55 -12.32 -4.41
C PHE A 94 1.24 -10.90 -4.91
N LEU A 95 2.13 -9.90 -4.74
CA LEU A 95 1.93 -8.56 -5.31
C LEU A 95 1.78 -8.61 -6.83
N LYS A 96 2.58 -9.44 -7.50
CA LYS A 96 2.47 -9.64 -8.95
C LYS A 96 1.12 -10.27 -9.32
N LEU A 97 0.72 -11.34 -8.63
CA LEU A 97 -0.57 -11.98 -8.90
C LEU A 97 -1.76 -11.03 -8.65
N TRP A 98 -1.67 -10.23 -7.59
CA TRP A 98 -2.70 -9.28 -7.22
C TRP A 98 -2.82 -8.15 -8.23
N ILE A 99 -1.72 -7.52 -8.64
CA ILE A 99 -1.83 -6.47 -9.67
C ILE A 99 -2.34 -7.06 -10.98
N GLU A 100 -1.91 -8.26 -11.37
CA GLU A 100 -2.36 -8.94 -12.59
C GLU A 100 -3.85 -9.32 -12.55
N SER A 101 -4.46 -9.47 -11.37
CA SER A 101 -5.90 -9.74 -11.27
C SER A 101 -6.76 -8.59 -11.81
N TYR A 102 -6.20 -7.37 -11.88
CA TYR A 102 -6.87 -6.23 -12.51
C TYR A 102 -7.03 -6.37 -14.04
N LYS A 103 -6.47 -7.41 -14.67
CA LYS A 103 -6.84 -7.78 -16.04
C LYS A 103 -8.31 -8.18 -16.16
N HIS A 104 -8.90 -8.64 -15.07
CA HIS A 104 -10.31 -8.99 -14.96
C HIS A 104 -11.16 -7.87 -14.35
N TYR A 105 -10.60 -6.67 -14.26
CA TYR A 105 -11.34 -5.47 -13.87
C TYR A 105 -12.33 -5.10 -14.98
N ILE A 106 -13.62 -5.10 -14.66
CA ILE A 106 -14.74 -4.78 -15.57
C ILE A 106 -15.26 -3.38 -15.23
#